data_AF-A0A9Q1FWW4-F1
#
_entry.id   AF-A0A9Q1FWW4-F1
#
_cell.length_a   1.000
_cell.length_b   1.000
_cell.length_c   1.000
_cell.angle_alpha   90.00
_cell.angle_beta   90.00
_cell.angle_gamma   90.00
#
_symmetry.space_group_name_H-M   'P 1'
#
loop_
_entity.id
_entity.type
_entity.pdbx_description
1 polymer ?
#
loop_
_entity_poly.entity_id
_entity_poly.type
_entity_poly.pdbx_seq_one_letter_code
_entity_poly.pdbx_strand_id
1 'polypeptide(L)'
;MEYMFRVSRHSISKIVLETSKALYKSLQPDYLKVPSTADEWQKLAKAFKDRRTSENAFGILATRWRLFRKPIALHPTKVKELTKAACALHNFLRTETLSRQIYTPCSLIDQEDVVTGQVTEGAWRGEPEALLAPIRADHDRNPTAVAKRVKEEFKTHFLTNGAVNWQDRVLLTHANTEEK
;
A
#
# COMPACT_ATOMS: atom_id res chain seq x y z
N MET A 1 -3.84 27.14 -0.20
CA MET A 1 -4.62 27.22 -1.46
C MET A 1 -5.99 26.64 -1.17
N GLU A 2 -6.93 27.51 -0.84
CA GLU A 2 -8.34 27.16 -0.57
C GLU A 2 -8.98 26.88 -1.94
N TYR A 3 -9.44 25.65 -2.20
CA TYR A 3 -10.25 25.40 -3.38
C TYR A 3 -11.58 26.11 -3.17
N MET A 4 -11.80 27.19 -3.91
CA MET A 4 -13.04 27.96 -3.89
C MET A 4 -14.12 27.16 -4.62
N PHE A 5 -14.64 26.11 -3.97
CA PHE A 5 -15.78 25.39 -4.48
C PHE A 5 -16.92 26.40 -4.65
N ARG A 6 -17.49 26.48 -5.86
CA ARG A 6 -18.63 27.38 -6.19
C ARG A 6 -19.94 26.95 -5.51
N VAL A 7 -19.85 26.21 -4.41
CA VAL A 7 -20.93 25.50 -3.75
C VAL A 7 -20.73 25.63 -2.24
N SER A 8 -21.81 25.85 -1.49
CA SER A 8 -21.72 26.02 -0.04
C SER A 8 -21.13 24.78 0.66
N ARG A 9 -20.38 24.97 1.75
CA ARG A 9 -19.82 23.85 2.56
C ARG A 9 -20.91 22.85 2.99
N HIS A 10 -22.10 23.35 3.28
CA HIS A 10 -23.25 22.52 3.67
C HIS A 10 -23.75 21.64 2.52
N SER A 11 -23.83 22.19 1.31
CA SER A 11 -24.20 21.46 0.10
C SER A 11 -23.13 20.42 -0.28
N ILE A 12 -21.85 20.76 -0.12
CA ILE A 12 -20.74 19.82 -0.34
C ILE A 12 -20.86 18.63 0.62
N SER A 13 -21.12 18.88 1.90
CA SER A 13 -21.32 17.81 2.89
C SER A 13 -22.44 16.84 2.48
N LYS A 14 -23.59 17.36 2.03
CA LYS A 14 -24.69 16.51 1.53
C LYS A 14 -24.29 15.71 0.30
N ILE A 15 -23.67 16.34 -0.69
CA ILE A 15 -23.24 15.68 -1.94
C ILE A 15 -22.24 14.55 -1.63
N VAL A 16 -21.25 14.81 -0.79
CA VAL A 16 -20.25 13.78 -0.39
C VAL A 16 -20.94 12.62 0.33
N LEU A 17 -21.88 12.89 1.24
CA LEU A 17 -22.58 11.85 1.98
C LEU A 17 -23.46 10.99 1.06
N GLU A 18 -24.23 11.61 0.16
CA GLU A 18 -25.09 10.91 -0.79
C GLU A 18 -24.28 10.08 -1.78
N THR A 19 -23.20 10.66 -2.33
CA THR A 19 -22.30 9.96 -3.25
C THR A 19 -21.61 8.79 -2.55
N SER A 20 -21.14 8.96 -1.31
CA SER A 20 -20.52 7.88 -0.55
C SER A 20 -21.49 6.74 -0.25
N LYS A 21 -22.76 7.06 0.09
CA LYS A 21 -23.82 6.05 0.27
C LYS A 21 -24.13 5.31 -1.02
N ALA A 22 -24.21 6.01 -2.14
CA ALA A 22 -24.47 5.41 -3.45
C ALA A 22 -23.32 4.49 -3.88
N LEU A 23 -22.07 4.94 -3.70
CA LEU A 23 -20.87 4.14 -3.94
C LEU A 23 -20.84 2.89 -3.06
N TYR A 24 -21.12 3.03 -1.76
CA TYR A 24 -21.16 1.89 -0.84
C TYR A 24 -22.20 0.86 -1.29
N LYS A 25 -23.44 1.26 -1.56
CA LYS A 25 -24.49 0.35 -2.02
C LYS A 25 -24.12 -0.38 -3.32
N SER A 26 -23.46 0.32 -4.24
CA SER A 26 -23.14 -0.22 -5.57
C SER A 26 -21.90 -1.13 -5.56
N LEU A 27 -20.90 -0.83 -4.73
CA LEU A 27 -19.59 -1.48 -4.76
C LEU A 27 -19.36 -2.44 -3.59
N GLN A 28 -20.17 -2.40 -2.53
CA GLN A 28 -20.03 -3.28 -1.36
C GLN A 28 -20.12 -4.78 -1.68
N PRO A 29 -21.02 -5.25 -2.57
CA PRO A 29 -21.11 -6.68 -2.87
C PRO A 29 -19.85 -7.24 -3.55
N ASP A 30 -19.22 -6.44 -4.43
CA ASP A 30 -18.17 -6.92 -5.34
C ASP A 30 -16.76 -6.52 -4.88
N TYR A 31 -16.59 -5.33 -4.29
CA TYR A 31 -15.27 -4.72 -4.06
C TYR A 31 -15.02 -4.21 -2.64
N LEU A 32 -16.05 -3.86 -1.87
CA LEU A 32 -15.93 -3.34 -0.50
C LEU A 32 -16.50 -4.31 0.55
N LYS A 33 -16.26 -5.62 0.38
CA LYS A 33 -16.60 -6.60 1.42
C LYS A 33 -15.82 -6.26 2.68
N VAL A 34 -16.52 -5.77 3.69
CA VAL A 34 -15.95 -5.51 5.02
C VAL A 34 -15.79 -6.86 5.70
N PRO A 35 -14.57 -7.27 6.05
CA PRO A 35 -14.36 -8.51 6.79
C PRO A 35 -15.15 -8.44 8.09
N SER A 36 -16.00 -9.44 8.34
CA SER A 36 -16.85 -9.49 9.53
C SER A 36 -16.26 -10.37 10.64
N THR A 37 -15.20 -11.13 10.31
CA THR A 37 -14.53 -12.02 11.25
C THR A 37 -13.05 -11.67 11.37
N ALA A 38 -12.48 -11.90 12.56
CA ALA A 38 -11.05 -11.72 12.81
C ALA A 38 -10.18 -12.53 11.83
N ASP A 39 -10.63 -13.72 11.45
CA ASP A 39 -9.91 -14.62 10.54
C ASP A 39 -9.84 -14.05 9.10
N GLU A 40 -10.91 -13.41 8.63
CA GLU A 40 -10.91 -12.69 7.34
C GLU A 40 -10.01 -11.45 7.36
N TRP A 41 -10.02 -10.70 8.46
CA TRP A 41 -9.09 -9.58 8.66
C TRP A 41 -7.62 -10.03 8.61
N GLN A 42 -7.31 -11.14 9.27
CA GLN A 42 -5.96 -11.72 9.26
C GLN A 42 -5.56 -12.19 7.86
N LYS A 43 -6.47 -12.84 7.12
CA LYS A 43 -6.24 -13.25 5.72
C LYS A 43 -5.94 -12.05 4.82
N LEU A 44 -6.73 -10.98 4.95
CA LEU A 44 -6.55 -9.77 4.18
C LEU A 44 -5.21 -9.08 4.51
N ALA A 45 -4.89 -8.92 5.79
CA ALA A 45 -3.63 -8.35 6.24
C ALA A 45 -2.42 -9.16 5.73
N LYS A 46 -2.52 -10.49 5.78
CA LYS A 46 -1.51 -11.39 5.21
C LYS A 46 -1.34 -11.17 3.71
N ALA A 47 -2.42 -11.06 2.94
CA ALA A 47 -2.35 -10.83 1.50
C ALA A 47 -1.64 -9.51 1.15
N PHE A 48 -1.92 -8.42 1.89
CA PHE A 48 -1.20 -7.15 1.74
C PHE A 48 0.28 -7.29 2.06
N LYS A 49 0.62 -7.98 3.16
CA LYS A 49 2.01 -8.23 3.56
C LYS A 49 2.77 -9.07 2.54
N ASP A 50 2.15 -10.11 2.00
CA ASP A 50 2.76 -11.01 1.01
C ASP A 50 3.06 -10.23 -0.29
N ARG A 51 2.15 -9.35 -0.73
CA ARG A 51 2.38 -8.46 -1.87
C ARG A 51 3.52 -7.48 -1.63
N ARG A 52 3.57 -6.83 -0.46
CA ARG A 52 4.68 -5.92 -0.12
C ARG A 52 6.00 -6.67 -0.10
N THR A 53 6.01 -7.89 0.43
CA THR A 53 7.20 -8.75 0.49
C THR A 53 7.71 -9.12 -0.90
N SER A 54 6.81 -9.47 -1.83
CA SER A 54 7.21 -9.79 -3.21
C SER A 54 7.76 -8.57 -3.96
N GLU A 55 7.13 -7.40 -3.83
CA GLU A 55 7.64 -6.14 -4.40
C GLU A 55 9.05 -5.81 -3.87
N ASN A 56 9.27 -5.93 -2.55
CA ASN A 56 10.61 -5.74 -1.95
C ASN A 56 11.63 -6.73 -2.50
N ALA A 57 11.29 -8.01 -2.61
CA ALA A 57 12.20 -9.02 -3.13
C ALA A 57 12.66 -8.68 -4.54
N PHE A 58 11.74 -8.33 -5.44
CA PHE A 58 12.08 -7.92 -6.81
C PHE A 58 12.89 -6.63 -6.86
N GLY A 59 12.53 -5.63 -6.06
CA GLY A 59 13.24 -4.36 -5.96
C GLY A 59 14.69 -4.53 -5.48
N ILE A 60 14.90 -5.36 -4.45
CA ILE A 60 16.22 -5.68 -3.92
C ILE A 60 17.03 -6.49 -4.94
N LEU A 61 16.44 -7.53 -5.56
CA LEU A 61 17.10 -8.31 -6.60
C LEU A 61 17.54 -7.41 -7.77
N ALA A 62 16.64 -6.55 -8.27
CA ALA A 62 16.98 -5.61 -9.35
C ALA A 62 18.03 -4.58 -8.92
N THR A 63 18.04 -4.18 -7.65
CA THR A 63 19.04 -3.24 -7.13
C THR A 63 20.42 -3.86 -7.01
N ARG A 64 20.50 -5.12 -6.57
CA ARG A 64 21.77 -5.82 -6.37
C ARG A 64 22.31 -6.45 -7.65
N TRP A 65 21.45 -6.88 -8.55
CA TRP A 65 21.83 -7.46 -9.83
C TRP A 65 21.30 -6.63 -10.99
N ARG A 66 22.21 -5.86 -11.61
CA ARG A 66 21.94 -5.03 -12.79
C ARG A 66 21.34 -5.83 -13.97
N LEU A 67 21.53 -7.15 -14.00
CA LEU A 67 20.92 -8.06 -14.97
C LEU A 67 19.40 -7.89 -15.04
N PHE A 68 18.71 -7.73 -13.90
CA PHE A 68 17.25 -7.60 -13.87
C PHE A 68 16.76 -6.17 -14.17
N ARG A 69 17.67 -5.20 -14.35
CA ARG A 69 17.32 -3.80 -14.69
C ARG A 69 17.16 -3.58 -16.20
N LYS A 70 17.50 -4.56 -17.05
CA LYS A 70 17.44 -4.45 -18.51
C LYS A 70 16.70 -5.64 -19.11
N PRO A 71 16.10 -5.49 -20.31
CA PRO A 71 15.60 -6.63 -21.06
C PRO A 71 16.68 -7.70 -21.19
N ILE A 72 16.37 -8.92 -20.78
CA ILE A 72 17.34 -10.01 -20.77
C ILE A 72 17.26 -10.70 -22.13
N ALA A 73 18.26 -10.44 -22.98
CA ALA A 73 18.39 -11.05 -24.31
C ALA A 73 18.90 -12.50 -24.23
N LEU A 74 18.21 -13.36 -23.49
CA LEU A 74 18.50 -14.79 -23.33
C LEU A 74 17.22 -15.61 -23.47
N HIS A 75 17.36 -16.87 -23.85
CA HIS A 75 16.24 -17.81 -23.88
C HIS A 75 15.60 -17.96 -22.49
N PRO A 76 14.25 -18.03 -22.35
CA PRO A 76 13.56 -18.10 -21.06
C PRO A 76 14.09 -19.19 -20.12
N THR A 77 14.49 -20.34 -20.65
CA THR A 77 15.12 -21.43 -19.86
C THR A 77 16.39 -20.96 -19.14
N LYS A 78 17.25 -20.18 -19.81
CA LYS A 78 18.48 -19.64 -19.20
C LYS A 78 18.16 -18.54 -18.19
N VAL A 79 17.16 -17.70 -18.47
CA VAL A 79 16.67 -16.68 -17.53
C VAL A 79 16.16 -17.32 -16.24
N LYS A 80 15.46 -18.46 -16.34
CA LYS A 80 14.98 -19.22 -15.17
C LYS A 80 16.14 -19.70 -14.30
N GLU A 81 17.18 -20.28 -14.89
CA GLU A 81 18.37 -20.73 -14.15
C GLU A 81 19.14 -19.55 -13.53
N LEU A 82 19.29 -18.44 -14.26
CA LEU A 82 19.90 -17.21 -13.72
C LEU A 82 19.11 -16.66 -12.52
N THR A 83 17.79 -16.66 -12.61
CA THR A 83 16.92 -16.20 -11.51
C THR A 83 17.10 -17.09 -10.27
N LYS A 84 17.12 -18.41 -10.44
CA LYS A 84 17.40 -19.34 -9.32
C LYS A 84 18.78 -19.11 -8.72
N ALA A 85 19.81 -18.92 -9.55
CA ALA A 85 21.17 -18.65 -9.09
C ALA A 85 21.25 -17.33 -8.29
N ALA A 86 20.57 -16.27 -8.76
CA ALA A 86 20.46 -15.00 -8.03
C ALA A 86 19.76 -15.20 -6.68
N CYS A 87 18.66 -15.95 -6.62
CA CYS A 87 17.99 -16.27 -5.36
C CYS A 87 18.87 -17.09 -4.40
N ALA A 88 19.60 -18.09 -4.91
CA ALA A 88 20.50 -18.90 -4.09
C ALA A 88 21.63 -18.03 -3.50
N LEU A 89 22.23 -17.17 -4.33
CA LEU A 89 23.27 -16.24 -3.89
C LEU A 89 22.72 -15.18 -2.93
N HIS A 90 21.50 -14.68 -3.16
CA HIS A 90 20.79 -13.81 -2.21
C HIS A 90 20.76 -14.42 -0.82
N ASN A 91 20.31 -15.68 -0.75
CA ASN A 91 20.12 -16.39 0.50
C ASN A 91 21.46 -16.61 1.19
N PHE A 92 22.48 -17.05 0.44
CA PHE A 92 23.83 -17.24 0.96
C PHE A 92 24.43 -15.94 1.53
N LEU A 93 24.32 -14.82 0.82
CA LEU A 93 24.84 -13.53 1.28
C LEU A 93 24.10 -13.00 2.51
N ARG A 94 22.90 -13.49 2.80
CA ARG A 94 22.11 -13.11 3.97
C ARG A 94 22.25 -14.05 5.16
N THR A 95 23.03 -15.14 5.04
CA THR A 95 23.22 -16.11 6.12
C THR A 95 23.83 -15.44 7.36
N GLU A 96 24.97 -14.76 7.20
CA GLU A 96 25.69 -14.12 8.32
C GLU A 96 25.17 -12.71 8.61
N THR A 97 25.25 -12.29 9.87
CA THR A 97 24.73 -10.97 10.30
C THR A 97 25.45 -9.81 9.61
N LEU A 98 26.79 -9.86 9.55
CA LEU A 98 27.59 -8.80 8.91
C LEU A 98 27.37 -8.76 7.40
N SER A 99 27.41 -9.93 6.72
CA SER A 99 27.19 -9.99 5.28
C SER A 99 25.79 -9.52 4.91
N ARG A 100 24.78 -9.89 5.71
CA ARG A 100 23.40 -9.43 5.55
C ARG A 100 23.28 -7.92 5.70
N GLN A 101 23.93 -7.30 6.68
CA GLN A 101 23.86 -5.85 6.87
C GLN A 101 24.52 -5.07 5.73
N ILE A 102 25.62 -5.59 5.16
CA ILE A 102 26.30 -4.99 4.01
C ILE A 102 25.47 -5.20 2.73
N TYR A 103 24.98 -6.42 2.53
CA TYR A 103 24.28 -6.84 1.32
C TYR A 103 22.80 -6.43 1.28
N THR A 104 22.14 -6.26 2.42
CA THR A 104 20.73 -5.83 2.51
C THR A 104 20.55 -5.02 3.79
N PRO A 105 21.08 -3.78 3.83
CA PRO A 105 20.95 -2.93 5.00
C PRO A 105 19.47 -2.64 5.29
N CYS A 106 19.14 -2.32 6.53
CA CYS A 106 17.76 -2.08 6.94
C CYS A 106 17.10 -0.95 6.14
N SER A 107 17.86 0.06 5.70
CA SER A 107 17.38 1.13 4.83
C SER A 107 16.97 0.65 3.44
N LEU A 108 17.46 -0.50 2.99
CA LEU A 108 17.11 -1.06 1.70
C LEU A 108 15.75 -1.76 1.73
N ILE A 109 15.22 -2.18 2.87
CA ILE A 109 13.96 -2.94 2.95
C ILE A 109 12.85 -2.02 3.47
N ASP A 110 11.61 -2.19 3.01
CA ASP A 110 10.46 -1.53 3.65
C ASP A 110 10.40 -1.91 5.15
N GLN A 111 10.29 -0.91 6.02
CA GLN A 111 10.14 -1.08 7.46
C GLN A 111 8.73 -0.67 7.87
N GLU A 112 8.16 -1.39 8.83
CA GLU A 112 6.86 -1.07 9.40
C GLU A 112 7.01 -0.95 10.91
N ASP A 113 6.56 0.18 11.43
CA ASP A 113 6.39 0.36 12.86
C ASP A 113 5.14 -0.41 13.30
N VAL A 114 5.33 -1.39 14.17
CA VAL A 114 4.27 -2.30 14.62
C VAL A 114 3.23 -1.58 15.49
N VAL A 115 3.62 -0.47 16.14
CA VAL A 115 2.76 0.29 17.06
C VAL A 115 1.98 1.36 16.30
N THR A 116 2.63 2.09 15.40
CA THR A 116 1.99 3.18 14.64
C THR A 116 1.39 2.73 13.32
N GLY A 117 1.76 1.55 12.82
CA GLY A 117 1.41 1.06 11.48
C GLY A 117 2.06 1.88 10.36
N GLN A 118 3.00 2.77 10.69
CA GLN A 118 3.68 3.61 9.71
C GLN A 118 4.70 2.78 8.92
N VAL A 119 4.60 2.83 7.60
CA VAL A 119 5.52 2.16 6.69
C VAL A 119 6.55 3.16 6.17
N THR A 120 7.83 2.86 6.40
CA THR A 120 8.98 3.53 5.79
C THR A 120 9.40 2.74 4.56
N GLU A 121 9.38 3.39 3.39
CA GLU A 121 9.75 2.77 2.12
C GLU A 121 11.26 2.48 2.04
N GLY A 122 11.62 1.33 1.47
CA GLY A 122 12.99 0.91 1.24
C GLY A 122 13.67 1.71 0.13
N ALA A 123 14.97 1.96 0.30
CA ALA A 123 15.78 2.80 -0.60
C ALA A 123 15.81 2.33 -2.06
N TRP A 124 15.52 1.04 -2.35
CA TRP A 124 15.48 0.52 -3.73
C TRP A 124 14.44 1.22 -4.61
N ARG A 125 13.42 1.87 -4.02
CA ARG A 125 12.40 2.64 -4.74
C ARG A 125 12.89 4.00 -5.24
N GLY A 126 13.98 4.54 -4.67
CA GLY A 126 14.54 5.85 -5.01
C GLY A 126 15.73 5.80 -5.98
N GLU A 127 16.16 4.62 -6.41
CA GLU A 127 17.33 4.45 -7.27
C GLU A 127 17.05 4.93 -8.71
N PRO A 128 17.82 5.92 -9.24
CA PRO A 128 17.53 6.60 -10.51
C PRO A 128 17.71 5.71 -11.77
N GLU A 129 18.23 4.49 -11.64
CA GLU A 129 18.52 3.57 -12.75
C GLU A 129 17.42 2.52 -13.03
N ALA A 130 16.17 2.75 -12.62
CA ALA A 130 15.04 1.92 -13.04
C ALA A 130 14.72 2.14 -14.54
N LEU A 131 15.57 1.61 -15.43
CA LEU A 131 15.43 1.70 -16.90
C LEU A 131 14.28 0.86 -17.45
N LEU A 132 13.80 -0.12 -16.69
CA LEU A 132 12.46 -0.63 -16.89
C LEU A 132 11.52 0.42 -16.31
N ALA A 133 10.90 1.22 -17.19
CA ALA A 133 9.72 1.99 -16.81
C ALA A 133 8.87 1.07 -15.94
N PRO A 134 8.39 1.53 -14.77
CA PRO A 134 7.52 0.72 -13.94
C PRO A 134 6.50 0.10 -14.89
N ILE A 135 6.38 -1.24 -14.88
CA ILE A 135 5.24 -1.88 -15.55
C ILE A 135 4.09 -1.09 -14.99
N ARG A 136 3.46 -0.25 -15.83
CA ARG A 136 2.38 0.60 -15.37
C ARG A 136 1.44 -0.42 -14.75
N ALA A 137 1.23 -0.30 -13.44
CA ALA A 137 0.12 -1.00 -12.84
C ALA A 137 -1.05 -0.45 -13.64
N ASP A 138 -1.50 -1.22 -14.63
CA ASP A 138 -2.81 -0.98 -15.15
C ASP A 138 -3.69 -1.09 -13.91
N HIS A 139 -4.43 0.00 -13.69
CA HIS A 139 -5.19 0.36 -12.51
C HIS A 139 -4.43 1.27 -11.55
N ASP A 140 -4.64 2.59 -11.71
CA ASP A 140 -5.34 3.48 -10.77
C ASP A 140 -5.61 2.97 -9.33
N ARG A 141 -4.63 2.37 -8.68
CA ARG A 141 -4.74 1.90 -7.28
C ARG A 141 -4.10 2.84 -6.28
N ASN A 142 -3.25 3.76 -6.74
CA ASN A 142 -2.67 4.80 -5.88
C ASN A 142 -3.36 6.13 -6.20
N PRO A 143 -4.12 6.73 -5.28
CA PRO A 143 -4.75 8.02 -5.51
C PRO A 143 -3.69 9.08 -5.85
N THR A 144 -3.99 9.99 -6.78
CA THR A 144 -3.10 11.10 -7.12
C THR A 144 -2.72 11.90 -5.86
N ALA A 145 -1.56 12.56 -5.85
CA ALA A 145 -1.16 13.40 -4.71
C ALA A 145 -2.20 14.49 -4.39
N VAL A 146 -2.95 14.94 -5.40
CA VAL A 146 -4.09 15.84 -5.23
C VAL A 146 -5.25 15.12 -4.53
N ALA A 147 -5.64 13.92 -4.99
CA ALA A 147 -6.69 13.14 -4.34
C ALA A 147 -6.36 12.78 -2.88
N LYS A 148 -5.10 12.46 -2.56
CA LYS A 148 -4.64 12.22 -1.18
C LYS A 148 -4.80 13.47 -0.31
N ARG A 149 -4.44 14.64 -0.84
CA ARG A 149 -4.56 15.93 -0.14
C ARG A 149 -6.02 16.30 0.11
N VAL A 150 -6.87 16.16 -0.91
CA VAL A 150 -8.31 16.39 -0.81
C VAL A 150 -8.95 15.42 0.19
N LYS A 151 -8.52 14.14 0.20
CA LYS A 151 -8.95 13.15 1.19
C LYS A 151 -8.60 13.59 2.62
N GLU A 152 -7.36 14.01 2.88
CA GLU A 152 -6.96 14.46 4.22
C GLU A 152 -7.70 15.74 4.64
N GLU A 153 -7.91 16.67 3.71
CA GLU A 153 -8.69 17.89 3.98
C GLU A 153 -10.13 17.57 4.38
N PHE A 154 -10.81 16.69 3.63
CA PHE A 154 -12.16 16.23 3.98
C PHE A 154 -12.18 15.46 5.29
N LYS A 155 -11.21 14.57 5.53
CA LYS A 155 -11.07 13.84 6.79
C LYS A 155 -10.97 14.82 7.95
N THR A 156 -10.08 15.81 7.89
CA THR A 156 -9.95 16.84 8.94
C THR A 156 -11.25 17.61 9.12
N HIS A 157 -11.93 18.00 8.03
CA HIS A 157 -13.20 18.71 8.10
C HIS A 157 -14.29 17.90 8.83
N PHE A 158 -14.51 16.64 8.41
CA PHE A 158 -15.57 15.79 8.97
C PHE A 158 -15.27 15.25 10.38
N LEU A 159 -14.01 15.27 10.82
CA LEU A 159 -13.63 14.97 12.21
C LEU A 159 -13.69 16.19 13.13
N THR A 160 -13.83 17.40 12.58
CA THR A 160 -13.84 18.66 13.36
C THR A 160 -15.15 19.41 13.13
N ASN A 161 -15.13 20.44 12.30
CA ASN A 161 -16.24 21.38 12.09
C ASN A 161 -17.45 20.76 11.38
N GLY A 162 -17.25 19.64 10.67
CA GLY A 162 -18.30 18.88 9.98
C GLY A 162 -18.73 17.62 10.73
N ALA A 163 -18.27 17.42 11.96
CA ALA A 163 -18.62 16.24 12.76
C ALA A 163 -20.10 16.23 13.11
N VAL A 164 -20.73 15.06 13.02
CA VAL A 164 -22.15 14.85 13.32
C VAL A 164 -22.30 13.91 14.50
N ASN A 165 -23.25 14.23 15.38
CA ASN A 165 -23.52 13.56 16.65
C ASN A 165 -23.74 12.04 16.59
N TRP A 166 -24.06 11.47 15.41
CA TRP A 166 -24.23 10.03 15.24
C TRP A 166 -22.96 9.29 14.76
N GLN A 167 -21.91 10.00 14.33
CA GLN A 167 -20.65 9.36 13.89
C GLN A 167 -20.01 8.52 15.01
N ASP A 168 -19.97 9.04 16.23
CA ASP A 168 -19.40 8.32 17.38
C ASP A 168 -20.23 7.10 17.77
N ARG A 169 -21.56 7.17 17.59
CA ARG A 169 -22.45 6.04 17.89
C ARG A 169 -22.18 4.84 17.00
N VAL A 170 -21.84 5.04 15.72
CA VAL A 170 -21.50 3.97 14.78
C VAL A 170 -20.20 3.29 15.17
N LEU A 171 -19.19 4.06 15.60
CA LEU A 171 -17.91 3.52 16.07
C LEU A 171 -18.08 2.71 17.37
N LEU A 172 -18.90 3.20 18.30
CA LEU A 172 -19.17 2.54 19.58
C LEU A 172 -20.02 1.27 19.46
N THR A 173 -20.96 1.21 18.51
CA THR A 173 -21.73 -0.03 18.27
C THR A 173 -20.86 -1.19 17.80
N HIS A 174 -19.79 -0.91 17.04
CA HIS A 174 -18.86 -1.95 16.60
C HIS A 174 -17.89 -2.37 17.70
N ALA A 175 -17.41 -1.44 18.54
CA ALA A 175 -16.56 -1.76 19.69
C ALA A 175 -17.27 -2.66 20.73
N ASN A 176 -18.56 -2.42 21.00
CA ASN A 176 -19.33 -3.22 21.96
C ASN A 176 -19.77 -4.61 21.44
N THR A 177 -19.51 -4.92 20.16
CA THR A 177 -19.79 -6.26 19.61
C THR A 177 -18.58 -7.20 19.79
N GLU A 178 -17.40 -6.68 20.17
CA GLU A 178 -16.19 -7.47 20.45
C GLU A 178 -16.07 -7.91 21.92
N GLU A 179 -17.00 -7.50 22.80
CA GLU A 179 -17.03 -7.87 24.23
C GLU A 179 -18.08 -8.95 24.61
N LYS A 180 -18.63 -9.69 23.64
CA LYS A 180 -19.49 -10.86 23.89
C LYS A 180 -19.04 -12.08 23.10
#